data_AF-A0A5N7BFA4-F1
#
_entry.id   AF-A0A5N7BFA4-F1
#
_cell.length_a   1.000
_cell.length_b   1.000
_cell.length_c   1.000
_cell.angle_alpha   90.00
_cell.angle_beta   90.00
_cell.angle_gamma   90.00
#
_symmetry.space_group_name_H-M   'P 1'
#
loop_
_entity.id
_entity.type
_entity.pdbx_description
1 polymer ?
#
loop_
_entity_poly.entity_id
_entity_poly.type
_entity_poly.pdbx_seq_one_letter_code
_entity_poly.pdbx_strand_id
1 'polypeptide(L)'
;MEISVARHLADYVLDAYARAQAGGKELLEDDIFDENDDIKQDTIRLLKFIQGSQNRADRVATETSKIVLHPDLKPYINKWGGKPQTFGSDNSDISTGAKIPFLVRIFRLACNTKESVIEKVRSRIYYVFWYRVYQFYAKEIGTHHDIYTVISICIVQAGLSEFTKEDIQGELVHWVKYSERFKLLVQDLGSPMVLFLLPFKYGEIL
;
A
#
# COMPACT_ATOMS: atom_id res chain seq x y z
N MET A 1 2.28 5.31 -19.83
CA MET A 1 0.89 5.66 -20.15
C MET A 1 0.83 7.15 -20.30
N GLU A 2 0.37 7.65 -21.44
CA GLU A 2 0.17 9.10 -21.58
C GLU A 2 -0.98 9.50 -20.66
N ILE A 3 -0.66 10.32 -19.66
CA ILE A 3 -1.64 10.83 -18.67
C ILE A 3 -2.82 11.53 -19.38
N SER A 4 -2.59 12.08 -20.58
CA SER A 4 -3.62 12.64 -21.46
C SER A 4 -4.69 11.63 -21.85
N VAL A 5 -4.33 10.39 -22.20
CA VAL A 5 -5.30 9.35 -22.62
C VAL A 5 -6.20 8.95 -21.45
N ALA A 6 -5.62 8.75 -20.26
CA ALA A 6 -6.40 8.40 -19.08
C ALA A 6 -7.32 9.54 -18.63
N ARG A 7 -6.85 10.79 -18.73
CA ARG A 7 -7.67 11.98 -18.44
C ARG A 7 -8.81 12.14 -19.43
N HIS A 8 -8.54 12.00 -20.72
CA HIS A 8 -9.54 12.08 -21.78
C HIS A 8 -10.68 11.07 -21.60
N LEU A 9 -10.34 9.82 -21.27
CA LEU A 9 -11.34 8.78 -20.96
C LEU A 9 -12.13 9.07 -19.69
N ALA A 10 -11.48 9.58 -18.64
CA ALA A 10 -12.15 9.93 -17.39
C ALA A 10 -13.15 11.07 -17.59
N ASP A 11 -12.77 12.12 -18.31
CA ASP A 11 -13.65 13.24 -18.65
C ASP A 11 -14.85 12.76 -19.47
N TYR A 12 -14.64 11.88 -20.45
CA TYR A 12 -15.72 11.29 -21.25
C TYR A 12 -16.72 10.48 -20.40
N VAL A 13 -16.22 9.65 -19.47
CA VAL A 13 -17.07 8.85 -18.58
C VAL A 13 -17.88 9.74 -17.63
N LEU A 14 -17.27 10.80 -17.10
CA LEU A 14 -17.96 11.78 -16.26
C LEU A 14 -19.08 12.50 -17.03
N ASP A 15 -18.82 12.92 -18.26
CA ASP A 15 -19.83 13.55 -19.12
C ASP A 15 -20.94 12.58 -19.54
N ALA A 16 -20.60 11.33 -19.83
CA ALA A 16 -21.59 10.28 -20.11
C ALA A 16 -22.48 10.03 -18.87
N TYR A 17 -21.89 10.02 -17.68
CA TYR A 17 -22.63 9.85 -16.42
C TYR A 17 -23.57 11.02 -16.15
N ALA A 18 -23.10 12.26 -16.35
CA ALA A 18 -23.93 13.46 -16.21
C ALA A 18 -25.12 13.44 -17.19
N ARG A 19 -24.91 13.00 -18.44
CA ARG A 19 -25.98 12.85 -19.44
C ARG A 19 -26.98 11.74 -19.07
N ALA A 20 -26.49 10.59 -18.60
CA ALA A 20 -27.35 9.48 -18.17
C ALA A 20 -28.22 9.89 -16.97
N GLN A 21 -27.63 10.57 -15.98
CA GLN A 21 -28.33 11.09 -14.82
C GLN A 21 -29.39 12.14 -15.20
N ALA A 22 -29.07 13.06 -16.11
CA ALA A 22 -30.03 14.02 -16.65
C ALA A 22 -31.20 13.35 -17.40
N GLY A 23 -30.95 12.17 -18.01
CA GLY A 23 -31.96 11.33 -18.65
C GLY A 23 -32.70 10.38 -17.70
N GLY A 24 -32.46 10.46 -16.38
CA GLY A 24 -33.10 9.60 -15.38
C GLY A 24 -32.60 8.16 -15.34
N LYS A 25 -31.45 7.87 -15.95
CA LYS A 25 -30.80 6.55 -15.90
C LYS A 25 -29.80 6.51 -14.73
N GLU A 26 -29.83 5.45 -13.94
CA GLU A 26 -28.87 5.22 -12.83
C GLU A 26 -27.60 4.51 -13.29
N LEU A 27 -27.63 3.87 -14.45
CA LEU A 27 -26.53 3.09 -15.02
C LEU A 27 -26.17 3.62 -16.41
N LEU A 28 -24.87 3.57 -16.71
CA LEU A 28 -24.34 3.77 -18.05
C LEU A 28 -24.64 2.54 -18.92
N GLU A 29 -24.82 2.75 -20.21
CA GLU A 29 -25.00 1.65 -21.17
C GLU A 29 -23.66 0.93 -21.41
N ASP A 30 -23.71 -0.36 -21.73
CA ASP A 30 -22.50 -1.20 -21.85
C ASP A 30 -21.64 -0.82 -23.07
N ASP A 31 -22.19 -0.09 -24.02
CA ASP A 31 -21.60 0.29 -25.31
C ASP A 31 -21.15 1.75 -25.38
N ILE A 32 -21.11 2.49 -24.26
CA ILE A 32 -20.72 3.92 -24.25
C ILE A 32 -19.34 4.20 -24.85
N PHE A 33 -18.44 3.21 -24.84
CA PHE A 33 -17.11 3.29 -25.42
C PHE A 33 -17.06 2.90 -26.90
N ASP A 34 -18.12 2.28 -27.43
CA ASP A 34 -18.25 1.89 -28.82
C ASP A 34 -18.89 2.99 -29.70
N GLU A 35 -19.57 3.96 -29.09
CA GLU A 35 -20.22 5.08 -29.79
C GLU A 35 -19.23 6.10 -30.39
N ASN A 36 -18.01 6.17 -29.85
CA ASN A 36 -17.00 7.14 -30.25
C ASN A 36 -15.68 6.42 -30.57
N ASP A 37 -15.29 6.45 -31.84
CA ASP A 37 -14.08 5.77 -32.34
C ASP A 37 -12.80 6.22 -31.62
N ASP A 38 -12.67 7.50 -31.27
CA ASP A 38 -11.49 8.01 -30.57
C ASP A 38 -11.44 7.46 -29.13
N ILE A 39 -12.58 7.45 -28.43
CA ILE A 39 -12.72 6.88 -27.09
C ILE A 39 -12.50 5.37 -27.11
N LYS A 40 -12.99 4.68 -28.14
CA LYS A 40 -12.75 3.25 -28.35
C LYS A 40 -11.27 2.95 -28.50
N GLN A 41 -10.57 3.71 -29.34
CA GLN A 41 -9.12 3.54 -29.54
C GLN A 41 -8.33 3.86 -28.27
N ASP A 42 -8.69 4.91 -27.55
CA ASP A 42 -8.05 5.27 -26.28
C ASP A 42 -8.30 4.21 -25.19
N THR A 43 -9.51 3.66 -25.13
CA THR A 43 -9.86 2.54 -24.23
C THR A 43 -9.04 1.29 -24.58
N ILE A 44 -8.94 0.94 -25.86
CA ILE A 44 -8.10 -0.18 -26.34
C ILE A 44 -6.63 0.05 -25.99
N ARG A 45 -6.10 1.27 -26.15
CA ARG A 45 -4.72 1.63 -25.79
C ARG A 45 -4.49 1.49 -24.30
N LEU A 46 -5.42 1.95 -23.47
CA LEU A 46 -5.36 1.81 -22.02
C LEU A 46 -5.40 0.34 -21.61
N LEU A 47 -6.32 -0.45 -22.16
CA LEU A 47 -6.42 -1.89 -21.91
C LEU A 47 -5.16 -2.63 -22.33
N LYS A 48 -4.60 -2.33 -23.50
CA LYS A 48 -3.31 -2.91 -23.96
C LYS A 48 -2.16 -2.52 -23.05
N PHE A 49 -2.16 -1.30 -22.49
CA PHE A 49 -1.15 -0.87 -21.52
C PHE A 49 -1.29 -1.65 -20.20
N ILE A 50 -2.51 -1.78 -19.68
CA ILE A 50 -2.81 -2.55 -18.46
C ILE A 50 -2.46 -4.03 -18.67
N GLN A 51 -2.90 -4.64 -19.77
CA GLN A 51 -2.57 -6.02 -20.14
C GLN A 51 -1.07 -6.20 -20.41
N GLY A 52 -0.40 -5.23 -21.03
CA GLY A 52 1.05 -5.24 -21.21
C GLY A 52 1.81 -5.19 -19.88
N SER A 53 1.25 -4.51 -18.88
CA SER A 53 1.78 -4.48 -17.51
C SER A 53 1.51 -5.79 -16.74
N GLN A 54 0.34 -6.42 -16.94
CA GLN A 54 0.04 -7.76 -16.44
C GLN A 54 0.95 -8.81 -17.08
N ASN A 55 1.16 -8.74 -18.39
CA ASN A 55 2.08 -9.61 -19.12
C ASN A 55 3.54 -9.48 -18.65
N ARG A 56 3.95 -8.32 -18.10
CA ARG A 56 5.25 -8.22 -17.40
C ARG A 56 5.23 -8.98 -16.08
N ALA A 57 4.19 -8.84 -15.27
CA ALA A 57 4.04 -9.59 -14.02
C ALA A 57 3.98 -11.11 -14.28
N ASP A 58 3.24 -11.55 -15.31
CA ASP A 58 3.14 -12.95 -15.73
C ASP A 58 4.45 -13.48 -16.33
N ARG A 59 5.21 -12.64 -17.05
CA ARG A 59 6.56 -13.01 -17.53
C ARG A 59 7.56 -13.19 -16.39
N VAL A 60 7.45 -12.41 -15.31
CA VAL A 60 8.24 -12.63 -14.07
C VAL A 60 7.69 -13.82 -13.26
N ALA A 61 6.39 -14.12 -13.37
CA ALA A 61 5.76 -15.29 -12.76
C ALA A 61 6.10 -16.63 -13.45
N THR A 62 7.13 -16.67 -14.30
CA THR A 62 7.72 -17.94 -14.78
C THR A 62 8.49 -18.66 -13.68
N GLU A 63 8.91 -17.96 -12.63
CA GLU A 63 9.44 -18.57 -11.41
C GLU A 63 8.32 -18.79 -10.39
N THR A 64 7.71 -19.98 -10.42
CA THR A 64 6.83 -20.47 -9.35
C THR A 64 7.66 -20.77 -8.10
N SER A 65 8.07 -19.71 -7.39
CA SER A 65 8.70 -19.84 -6.09
C SER A 65 7.70 -20.49 -5.13
N LYS A 66 8.03 -21.69 -4.65
CA LYS A 66 7.21 -22.38 -3.66
C LYS A 66 7.06 -21.48 -2.44
N ILE A 67 5.82 -21.19 -2.06
CA ILE A 67 5.50 -20.46 -0.83
C ILE A 67 5.88 -21.36 0.34
N VAL A 68 7.03 -21.09 0.95
CA VAL A 68 7.54 -21.85 2.09
C VAL A 68 7.85 -20.89 3.23
N LEU A 69 7.40 -21.24 4.42
CA LEU A 69 7.75 -20.50 5.62
C LEU A 69 9.27 -20.61 5.86
N HIS A 70 9.95 -19.46 5.93
CA HIS A 70 11.37 -19.43 6.21
C HIS A 70 11.68 -20.08 7.59
N PRO A 71 12.70 -20.96 7.71
CA PRO A 71 13.00 -21.66 8.96
C PRO A 71 13.14 -20.73 10.17
N ASP A 72 13.79 -19.58 9.98
CA ASP A 72 14.04 -18.57 11.02
C ASP A 72 12.77 -17.95 11.60
N LEU A 73 11.62 -18.03 10.90
CA LEU A 73 10.36 -17.47 11.35
C LEU A 73 9.58 -18.41 12.28
N LYS A 74 9.87 -19.72 12.23
CA LYS A 74 9.13 -20.75 13.01
C LYS A 74 9.07 -20.45 14.52
N PRO A 75 10.17 -20.05 15.19
CA PRO A 75 10.12 -19.77 16.63
C PRO A 75 9.25 -18.57 17.00
N TYR A 76 9.09 -17.62 16.09
CA TYR A 76 8.41 -16.35 16.33
C TYR A 76 6.92 -16.42 16.00
N ILE A 77 6.53 -17.16 14.96
CA ILE A 77 5.11 -17.33 14.59
C ILE A 77 4.32 -17.98 15.74
N ASN A 78 4.89 -19.00 16.38
CA ASN A 78 4.24 -19.68 17.50
C ASN A 78 4.05 -18.76 18.71
N LYS A 79 4.92 -17.76 18.89
CA LYS A 79 4.86 -16.78 19.98
C LYS A 79 4.03 -15.53 19.65
N TRP A 80 3.78 -15.27 18.37
CA TRP A 80 3.20 -14.01 17.90
C TRP A 80 1.77 -13.79 18.39
N GLY A 81 0.94 -14.84 18.44
CA GLY A 81 -0.43 -14.75 18.95
C GLY A 81 -1.33 -13.75 18.19
N GLY A 82 -0.97 -13.39 16.95
CA GLY A 82 -1.73 -12.47 16.10
C GLY A 82 -1.58 -10.98 16.44
N LYS A 83 -0.63 -10.61 17.31
CA LYS A 83 -0.39 -9.21 17.71
C LYS A 83 0.84 -8.64 17.00
N PRO A 84 0.70 -7.83 15.93
CA PRO A 84 1.80 -7.22 15.17
C PRO A 84 3.01 -6.77 15.99
N GLN A 85 2.74 -6.12 17.13
CA GLN A 85 3.72 -5.55 18.03
C GLN A 85 4.59 -6.59 18.76
N THR A 86 4.16 -7.83 18.92
CA THR A 86 4.94 -8.87 19.64
C THR A 86 5.86 -9.66 18.70
N PHE A 87 5.78 -9.43 17.38
CA PHE A 87 6.58 -10.20 16.42
C PHE A 87 8.06 -9.81 16.45
N GLY A 88 8.94 -10.78 16.67
CA GLY A 88 10.40 -10.58 16.64
C GLY A 88 10.96 -9.75 17.81
N SER A 89 10.14 -9.40 18.82
CA SER A 89 10.57 -8.64 19.98
C SER A 89 10.74 -9.55 21.19
N ASP A 90 11.96 -9.64 21.72
CA ASP A 90 12.23 -10.18 23.05
C ASP A 90 11.90 -9.12 24.12
N ASN A 91 10.64 -8.66 24.17
CA ASN A 91 10.08 -7.76 25.21
C ASN A 91 10.80 -6.43 25.56
N SER A 92 11.95 -6.09 24.96
CA SER A 92 12.78 -4.94 25.36
C SER A 92 12.53 -3.65 24.57
N ASP A 93 12.20 -3.73 23.28
CA ASP A 93 12.11 -2.53 22.41
C ASP A 93 10.79 -1.76 22.55
N ILE A 94 9.75 -2.38 23.12
CA ILE A 94 8.44 -1.74 23.26
C ILE A 94 8.27 -1.03 24.61
N SER A 95 9.14 -1.33 25.58
CA SER A 95 8.92 -0.97 26.98
C SER A 95 9.94 0.01 27.56
N THR A 96 10.99 0.41 26.83
CA THR A 96 12.06 1.22 27.42
C THR A 96 12.09 2.66 26.89
N GLY A 97 11.82 3.60 27.81
CA GLY A 97 12.36 4.97 27.78
C GLY A 97 11.45 6.08 27.28
N ALA A 98 10.87 6.84 28.22
CA ALA A 98 10.10 8.09 28.04
C ALA A 98 8.83 7.99 27.16
N LYS A 99 7.90 8.93 27.35
CA LYS A 99 6.56 9.01 26.74
C LYS A 99 6.59 9.28 25.23
N ILE A 100 7.36 8.53 24.45
CA ILE A 100 7.41 8.69 22.99
C ILE A 100 6.07 8.21 22.41
N PRO A 101 5.32 9.06 21.68
CA PRO A 101 4.02 8.68 21.13
C PRO A 101 4.12 7.45 20.23
N PHE A 102 3.08 6.62 20.26
CA PHE A 102 3.06 5.33 19.58
C PHE A 102 3.40 5.44 18.09
N LEU A 103 2.89 6.45 17.38
CA LEU A 103 3.19 6.69 15.97
C LEU A 103 4.69 6.93 15.71
N VAL A 104 5.35 7.73 16.56
CA VAL A 104 6.79 8.01 16.45
C VAL A 104 7.61 6.74 16.65
N ARG A 105 7.19 5.89 17.58
CA ARG A 105 7.86 4.62 17.85
C ARG A 105 7.73 3.66 16.66
N ILE A 106 6.53 3.53 16.09
CA ILE A 106 6.33 2.69 14.92
C ILE A 106 7.09 3.24 13.71
N PHE A 107 7.20 4.58 13.58
CA PHE A 107 7.99 5.20 12.52
C PHE A 107 9.47 4.81 12.65
N ARG A 108 10.07 5.01 13.82
CA ARG A 108 11.47 4.60 14.09
C ARG A 108 11.72 3.12 13.82
N LEU A 109 10.80 2.26 14.26
CA LEU A 109 10.89 0.82 14.02
C LEU A 109 10.79 0.48 12.53
N ALA A 110 9.99 1.22 11.78
CA ALA A 110 9.90 1.07 10.33
C ALA A 110 11.14 1.59 9.59
N CYS A 111 11.86 2.60 10.10
CA CYS A 111 13.13 3.06 9.52
C CYS A 111 14.31 2.11 9.79
N ASN A 112 14.31 1.40 10.93
CA ASN A 112 15.42 0.55 11.37
C ASN A 112 15.45 -0.83 10.67
N THR A 113 15.07 -0.92 9.41
CA THR A 113 15.03 -2.19 8.67
C THR A 113 16.42 -2.76 8.46
N LYS A 114 16.73 -3.90 9.10
CA LYS A 114 17.96 -4.67 8.87
C LYS A 114 17.72 -5.77 7.83
N GLU A 115 18.80 -6.30 7.25
CA GLU A 115 18.75 -7.33 6.21
C GLU A 115 18.17 -8.69 6.66
N SER A 116 17.93 -8.89 7.95
CA SER A 116 17.45 -10.18 8.46
C SER A 116 16.01 -10.48 8.03
N VAL A 117 15.70 -11.77 7.86
CA VAL A 117 14.36 -12.26 7.48
C VAL A 117 13.28 -11.80 8.47
N ILE A 118 13.61 -11.75 9.75
CA ILE A 118 12.68 -11.32 10.81
C ILE A 118 12.37 -9.83 10.65
N GLU A 119 13.39 -9.00 10.45
CA GLU A 119 13.19 -7.56 10.27
C GLU A 119 12.42 -7.27 8.99
N LYS A 120 12.68 -7.99 7.89
CA LYS A 120 11.88 -7.90 6.66
C LYS A 120 10.39 -8.17 6.89
N VAL A 121 10.05 -9.18 7.69
CA VAL A 121 8.65 -9.44 8.07
C VAL A 121 8.09 -8.34 8.97
N ARG A 122 8.87 -7.82 9.93
CA ARG A 122 8.46 -6.68 10.76
C ARG A 122 8.18 -5.44 9.90
N SER A 123 9.00 -5.15 8.90
CA SER A 123 8.78 -4.06 7.94
C SER A 123 7.45 -4.21 7.22
N ARG A 124 7.13 -5.40 6.69
CA ARG A 124 5.83 -5.66 6.03
C ARG A 124 4.66 -5.34 6.98
N ILE A 125 4.79 -5.73 8.25
CA ILE A 125 3.79 -5.44 9.29
C ILE A 125 3.67 -3.93 9.53
N TYR A 126 4.78 -3.21 9.66
CA TYR A 126 4.78 -1.76 9.88
C TYR A 126 4.27 -0.98 8.67
N TYR A 127 4.57 -1.41 7.45
CA TYR A 127 4.04 -0.76 6.25
C TYR A 127 2.52 -0.93 6.17
N VAL A 128 1.99 -2.13 6.46
CA VAL A 128 0.53 -2.34 6.55
C VAL A 128 -0.09 -1.47 7.66
N PHE A 129 0.62 -1.24 8.77
CA PHE A 129 0.18 -0.30 9.79
C PHE A 129 0.10 1.13 9.24
N TRP A 130 1.14 1.63 8.57
CA TRP A 130 1.15 2.97 7.97
C TRP A 130 0.09 3.16 6.90
N TYR A 131 -0.20 2.13 6.09
CA TYR A 131 -1.33 2.16 5.16
C TYR A 131 -2.66 2.37 5.88
N ARG A 132 -2.90 1.66 6.99
CA ARG A 132 -4.13 1.81 7.77
C ARG A 132 -4.23 3.17 8.42
N VAL A 133 -3.11 3.72 8.91
CA VAL A 133 -3.05 5.10 9.41
C VAL A 133 -3.42 6.08 8.30
N TYR A 134 -2.82 5.94 7.11
CA TYR A 134 -3.16 6.74 5.94
C TYR A 134 -4.66 6.64 5.60
N GLN A 135 -5.21 5.43 5.54
CA GLN A 135 -6.65 5.22 5.27
C GLN A 135 -7.54 5.86 6.34
N PHE A 136 -7.14 5.79 7.61
CA PHE A 136 -7.86 6.45 8.70
C PHE A 136 -7.90 7.97 8.49
N TYR A 137 -6.75 8.61 8.27
CA TYR A 137 -6.71 10.04 8.00
C TYR A 137 -7.46 10.41 6.71
N ALA A 138 -7.31 9.63 5.63
CA ALA A 138 -8.06 9.84 4.39
C ALA A 138 -9.57 9.84 4.61
N LYS A 139 -10.06 9.03 5.53
CA LYS A 139 -11.48 8.98 5.91
C LYS A 139 -11.89 10.16 6.78
N GLU A 140 -11.07 10.54 7.77
CA GLU A 140 -11.41 11.58 8.75
C GLU A 140 -11.31 13.01 8.19
N ILE A 141 -10.27 13.31 7.42
CA ILE A 141 -10.01 14.66 6.89
C ILE A 141 -10.23 14.78 5.38
N GLY A 142 -10.53 13.68 4.69
CA GLY A 142 -10.71 13.65 3.24
C GLY A 142 -9.38 13.60 2.47
N THR A 143 -9.44 13.04 1.25
CA THR A 143 -8.26 12.81 0.39
C THR A 143 -7.73 14.07 -0.30
N HIS A 144 -8.41 15.21 -0.16
CA HIS A 144 -7.99 16.49 -0.75
C HIS A 144 -6.91 17.19 0.08
N HIS A 145 -6.69 16.73 1.31
CA HIS A 145 -5.60 17.18 2.15
C HIS A 145 -4.33 16.38 1.87
N ASP A 146 -3.16 17.02 1.99
CA ASP A 146 -1.89 16.30 2.00
C ASP A 146 -1.74 15.53 3.32
N ILE A 147 -2.31 14.32 3.35
CA ILE A 147 -2.32 13.42 4.50
C ILE A 147 -0.91 13.10 4.96
N TYR A 148 0.04 12.96 4.03
CA TYR A 148 1.43 12.68 4.38
C TYR A 148 2.05 13.85 5.13
N THR A 149 1.83 15.08 4.67
CA THR A 149 2.23 16.29 5.41
C THR A 149 1.64 16.32 6.83
N VAL A 150 0.35 15.99 6.98
CA VAL A 150 -0.34 15.99 8.29
C VAL A 150 0.32 14.98 9.23
N ILE A 151 0.52 13.74 8.77
CA ILE A 151 1.16 12.68 9.55
C ILE A 151 2.60 13.07 9.92
N SER A 152 3.38 13.61 8.97
CA SER A 152 4.76 14.04 9.21
C SER A 152 4.84 15.13 10.28
N ILE A 153 3.96 16.14 10.23
CA ILE A 153 3.89 17.19 11.26
C ILE A 153 3.62 16.57 12.63
N CYS A 154 2.66 15.65 12.72
CA CYS A 154 2.36 14.96 13.99
C CYS A 154 3.56 14.18 14.53
N ILE A 155 4.33 13.51 13.67
CA ILE A 155 5.52 12.73 14.06
C ILE A 155 6.65 13.66 14.56
N VAL A 156 6.93 14.75 13.84
CA VAL A 156 7.96 15.74 14.24
C VAL A 156 7.60 16.38 15.58
N GLN A 157 6.36 16.88 15.72
CA GLN A 157 5.87 17.50 16.96
C GLN A 157 5.88 16.53 18.15
N ALA A 158 5.72 15.24 17.89
CA ALA A 158 5.75 14.18 18.89
C ALA A 158 7.17 13.78 19.35
N GLY A 159 8.21 14.50 18.90
CA GLY A 159 9.56 14.42 19.46
C GLY A 159 10.58 13.65 18.61
N LEU A 160 10.32 13.49 17.30
CA LEU A 160 11.25 12.87 16.37
C LEU A 160 12.14 13.92 15.68
N SER A 161 12.99 14.59 16.44
CA SER A 161 13.81 15.72 15.95
C SER A 161 14.97 15.32 15.04
N GLU A 162 15.27 14.02 14.91
CA GLU A 162 16.36 13.48 14.09
C GLU A 162 16.01 13.34 12.60
N PHE A 163 14.71 13.42 12.26
CA PHE A 163 14.23 13.39 10.87
C PHE A 163 13.60 14.73 10.50
N THR A 164 13.82 15.19 9.27
CA THR A 164 13.07 16.34 8.74
C THR A 164 11.64 15.92 8.39
N LYS A 165 10.74 16.89 8.26
CA LYS A 165 9.36 16.64 7.82
C LYS A 165 9.36 15.98 6.44
N GLU A 166 10.25 16.43 5.57
CA GLU A 166 10.43 15.97 4.20
C GLU A 166 10.92 14.52 4.16
N ASP A 167 11.86 14.14 5.02
CA ASP A 167 12.34 12.76 5.14
C ASP A 167 11.21 11.82 5.56
N ILE A 168 10.46 12.22 6.60
CA ILE A 168 9.32 11.45 7.10
C ILE A 168 8.25 11.31 6.00
N GLN A 169 7.98 12.39 5.27
CA GLN A 169 7.02 12.38 4.18
C GLN A 169 7.44 11.42 3.06
N GLY A 170 8.72 11.46 2.66
CA GLY A 170 9.28 10.58 1.63
C GLY A 170 9.12 9.10 1.99
N GLU A 171 9.49 8.74 3.23
CA GLU A 171 9.33 7.38 3.74
C GLU A 171 7.86 6.93 3.77
N LEU A 172 6.95 7.78 4.28
CA LEU A 172 5.54 7.45 4.35
C LEU A 172 4.91 7.25 2.98
N VAL A 173 5.22 8.12 2.00
CA VAL A 173 4.75 7.98 0.61
C VAL A 173 5.19 6.63 0.04
N HIS A 174 6.45 6.29 0.27
CA HIS A 174 7.02 5.04 -0.18
C HIS A 174 6.30 3.85 0.49
N TRP A 175 6.28 3.79 1.81
CA TRP A 175 5.67 2.67 2.54
C TRP A 175 4.19 2.49 2.24
N VAL A 176 3.40 3.58 2.19
CA VAL A 176 1.95 3.52 1.90
C VAL A 176 1.70 2.96 0.50
N LYS A 177 2.45 3.43 -0.51
CA LYS A 177 2.32 2.92 -1.88
C LYS A 177 2.63 1.42 -1.98
N TYR A 178 3.66 0.95 -1.29
CA TYR A 178 4.06 -0.47 -1.32
C TYR A 178 3.25 -1.37 -0.40
N SER A 179 2.50 -0.83 0.57
CA SER A 179 1.73 -1.62 1.53
C SER A 179 0.30 -1.89 1.11
N GLU A 180 -0.22 -1.16 0.14
CA GLU A 180 -1.54 -1.42 -0.45
C GLU A 180 -1.65 -2.88 -0.91
N ARG A 181 -0.67 -3.37 -1.67
CA ARG A 181 -0.62 -4.78 -2.12
C ARG A 181 -0.61 -5.77 -0.96
N PHE A 182 0.09 -5.47 0.12
CA PHE A 182 0.15 -6.35 1.31
C PHE A 182 -1.20 -6.35 2.03
N LYS A 183 -1.87 -5.20 2.10
CA LYS A 183 -3.19 -5.07 2.69
C LYS A 183 -4.24 -5.83 1.88
N LEU A 184 -4.23 -5.71 0.55
CA LEU A 184 -5.11 -6.46 -0.36
C LEU A 184 -4.89 -7.96 -0.21
N LEU A 185 -3.63 -8.42 -0.24
CA LEU A 185 -3.30 -9.84 -0.01
C LEU A 185 -3.82 -10.37 1.34
N VAL A 186 -3.72 -9.59 2.41
CA VAL A 186 -4.25 -9.96 3.73
C VAL A 186 -5.78 -10.02 3.73
N GLN A 187 -6.45 -9.16 2.97
CA GLN A 187 -7.91 -9.17 2.83
C GLN A 187 -8.38 -10.38 2.03
N ASP A 188 -7.79 -10.61 0.85
CA ASP A 188 -8.17 -11.68 -0.06
C ASP A 188 -7.99 -13.07 0.54
N LEU A 189 -6.92 -13.25 1.32
CA LEU A 189 -6.57 -14.53 1.95
C LEU A 189 -7.04 -14.64 3.40
N GLY A 190 -7.71 -13.61 3.93
CA GLY A 190 -8.34 -13.61 5.25
C GLY A 190 -7.40 -13.73 6.45
N SER A 191 -6.07 -13.63 6.27
CA SER A 191 -5.11 -13.81 7.37
C SER A 191 -3.87 -12.91 7.25
N PRO A 192 -3.53 -12.16 8.30
CA PRO A 192 -2.25 -11.48 8.43
C PRO A 192 -1.01 -12.40 8.35
N MET A 193 -1.16 -13.71 8.56
CA MET A 193 -0.06 -14.67 8.43
C MET A 193 0.53 -14.74 7.02
N VAL A 194 -0.21 -14.30 6.01
CA VAL A 194 0.27 -14.22 4.62
C VAL A 194 1.54 -13.40 4.52
N LEU A 195 1.71 -12.35 5.33
CA LEU A 195 2.89 -11.48 5.30
C LEU A 195 4.21 -12.22 5.60
N PHE A 196 4.13 -13.37 6.28
CA PHE A 196 5.25 -14.23 6.66
C PHE A 196 5.64 -15.20 5.56
N LEU A 197 4.72 -15.44 4.62
CA LEU A 197 4.83 -16.40 3.54
C LEU A 197 5.27 -15.75 2.23
N LEU A 198 5.27 -14.41 2.14
CA LEU A 198 5.67 -13.71 0.93
C LEU A 198 7.18 -13.90 0.66
N PRO A 199 7.56 -14.19 -0.60
CA PRO A 199 8.97 -14.36 -0.98
C PRO A 199 9.84 -13.14 -0.60
N PHE A 200 11.02 -13.38 -0.05
CA PHE A 200 11.98 -12.33 0.32
C PHE A 200 12.81 -11.81 -0.87
N LYS A 201 12.78 -12.52 -2.00
CA LYS A 201 13.51 -12.15 -3.23
C LYS A 201 12.71 -11.27 -4.18
N TYR A 202 11.39 -11.23 -4.04
CA TYR A 202 10.50 -10.55 -4.98
C TYR A 202 9.47 -9.74 -4.21
N GLY A 203 9.63 -8.41 -4.21
CA GLY A 203 8.67 -7.49 -3.62
C GLY A 203 9.11 -6.81 -2.32
N GLU A 204 10.38 -6.86 -1.94
CA GLU A 204 10.89 -5.97 -0.89
C GLU A 204 11.35 -4.64 -1.49
N ILE A 205 11.29 -3.60 -0.66
CA ILE A 205 11.81 -2.28 -0.99
C ILE A 205 13.34 -2.41 -1.03
N LEU A 206 13.94 -2.12 -2.19
CA LEU A 206 15.37 -1.90 -2.33
C LEU A 206 15.70 -0.44 -2.04
#